data_AF-A0A1C5G6P1-F1
#
_entry.id   AF-A0A1C5G6P1-F1
#
_cell.length_a   1.000
_cell.length_b   1.000
_cell.length_c   1.000
_cell.angle_alpha   90.00
_cell.angle_beta   90.00
_cell.angle_gamma   90.00
#
_symmetry.space_group_name_H-M   'P 1'
#
loop_
_entity.id
_entity.type
_entity.pdbx_description
1 polymer ?
#
loop_
_entity_poly.entity_id
_entity_poly.type
_entity_poly.pdbx_seq_one_letter_code
_entity_poly.pdbx_strand_id
1 'polypeptide(L)'
;MREIIYGVHQSLDGFIEGPNGEFDWPQMGDELSAYSLAQCEQVGGFLYGRRVWELMAGYWPQVESISEHPHDLAFAPIWRRTPKVVVSRTLTGAEHGAQVVGGADLGKEVSALKEQPGGDLLLLGGAGAAGALTGLDLIDEYQIFVHPVVLGGGKPVFAPSERMGLRLVDSRVFDGRSVLLRYRREG
;
A
#
# COMPACT_ATOMS: atom_id res chain seq x y z
N MET A 1 17.44 -7.58 -6.36
CA MET A 1 16.05 -7.56 -6.85
C MET A 1 15.27 -6.68 -5.89
N ARG A 2 14.41 -5.80 -6.40
CA ARG A 2 13.56 -4.93 -5.57
C ARG A 2 12.51 -5.80 -4.87
N GLU A 3 12.27 -5.54 -3.59
CA GLU A 3 11.17 -6.18 -2.87
C GLU A 3 9.87 -5.41 -3.09
N ILE A 4 8.73 -6.11 -3.09
CA ILE A 4 7.39 -5.53 -3.02
C ILE A 4 6.91 -5.64 -1.58
N ILE A 5 6.68 -4.48 -0.97
CA ILE A 5 6.19 -4.33 0.39
C ILE A 5 4.73 -3.92 0.31
N TYR A 6 3.82 -4.72 0.88
CA TYR A 6 2.42 -4.33 1.04
C TYR A 6 2.21 -3.66 2.39
N GLY A 7 2.16 -2.33 2.38
CA GLY A 7 1.86 -1.50 3.55
C GLY A 7 0.38 -1.20 3.64
N VAL A 8 -0.28 -1.62 4.71
CA VAL A 8 -1.73 -1.48 4.84
C VAL A 8 -2.19 -1.23 6.27
N HIS A 9 -3.16 -0.33 6.41
CA HIS A 9 -3.86 -0.09 7.67
C HIS A 9 -5.06 -1.02 7.76
N GLN A 10 -5.24 -1.66 8.91
CA GLN A 10 -6.29 -2.63 9.16
C GLN A 10 -6.94 -2.38 10.54
N SER A 11 -8.25 -2.60 10.64
CA SER A 11 -9.00 -2.69 11.89
C SER A 11 -8.65 -3.98 12.65
N LEU A 12 -8.87 -4.01 13.96
CA LEU A 12 -8.60 -5.17 14.81
C LEU A 12 -9.28 -6.46 14.31
N ASP A 13 -10.46 -6.34 13.72
CA ASP A 13 -11.27 -7.45 13.20
C ASP A 13 -11.02 -7.78 11.72
N GLY A 14 -10.04 -7.14 11.08
CA GLY A 14 -9.47 -7.65 9.85
C GLY A 14 -9.70 -6.81 8.59
N PHE A 15 -10.32 -5.63 8.69
CA PHE A 15 -10.80 -4.86 7.54
C PHE A 15 -9.93 -3.64 7.23
N ILE A 16 -9.72 -3.35 5.94
CA ILE A 16 -8.90 -2.24 5.44
C ILE A 16 -9.75 -1.07 4.92
N GLU A 17 -11.03 -1.31 4.72
CA GLU A 17 -12.06 -0.33 4.33
C GLU A 17 -13.34 -0.75 5.05
N GLY A 18 -14.17 0.21 5.45
CA GLY A 18 -15.51 -0.06 6.00
C GLY A 18 -16.48 -0.63 4.95
N PRO A 19 -17.72 -0.99 5.36
CA PRO A 19 -18.73 -1.58 4.47
C PRO A 19 -19.06 -0.77 3.21
N ASN A 20 -18.88 0.55 3.25
CA ASN A 20 -19.13 1.48 2.14
C ASN A 20 -17.84 2.12 1.58
N GLY A 21 -16.66 1.59 1.95
CA GLY A 21 -15.37 2.11 1.50
C GLY A 21 -14.73 3.14 2.44
N GLU A 22 -15.19 3.22 3.68
CA GLU A 22 -14.72 4.18 4.68
C GLU A 22 -13.26 3.93 5.10
N PHE A 23 -12.50 5.02 5.28
CA PHE A 23 -11.10 5.01 5.72
C PHE A 23 -10.78 6.18 6.68
N ASP A 24 -11.78 6.68 7.41
CA ASP A 24 -11.68 7.77 8.40
C ASP A 24 -11.23 7.31 9.79
N TRP A 25 -11.20 6.00 10.03
CA TRP A 25 -10.88 5.38 11.32
C TRP A 25 -9.39 5.18 11.64
N PRO A 26 -8.42 5.11 10.69
CA PRO A 26 -7.01 4.98 11.04
C PRO A 26 -6.53 6.18 11.84
N GLN A 27 -5.81 5.91 12.94
CA GLN A 27 -5.27 6.96 13.79
C GLN A 27 -3.78 7.15 13.51
N MET A 28 -3.45 8.22 12.80
CA MET A 28 -2.08 8.57 12.41
C MET A 28 -1.44 9.49 13.46
N GLY A 29 -0.88 8.91 14.52
CA GLY A 29 -0.11 9.68 15.50
C GLY A 29 1.23 10.17 15.00
N ASP A 30 1.96 10.89 15.84
CA ASP A 30 3.24 11.48 15.47
C ASP A 30 4.27 10.39 15.10
N GLU A 31 4.34 9.31 15.89
CA GLU A 31 5.30 8.24 15.64
C GLU A 31 4.96 7.46 14.37
N LEU A 32 3.68 7.10 14.18
CA LEU A 32 3.24 6.38 12.99
C LEU A 32 3.38 7.23 11.73
N SER A 33 2.98 8.51 11.78
CA SER A 33 3.10 9.42 10.64
C SER A 33 4.55 9.62 10.23
N ALA A 34 5.46 9.84 11.20
CA ALA A 34 6.88 9.96 10.92
C ALA A 34 7.47 8.68 10.32
N TYR A 35 7.05 7.50 10.80
CA TYR A 35 7.46 6.21 10.24
C TYR A 35 6.99 6.03 8.80
N SER A 36 5.69 6.29 8.52
CA SER A 36 5.11 6.17 7.18
C SER A 36 5.78 7.12 6.20
N LEU A 37 6.05 8.37 6.61
CA LEU A 37 6.74 9.35 5.77
C LEU A 37 8.16 8.91 5.46
N ALA A 38 8.93 8.50 6.47
CA ALA A 38 10.30 8.01 6.30
C ALA A 38 10.35 6.79 5.38
N GLN A 39 9.40 5.87 5.50
CA GLN A 39 9.29 4.73 4.57
C GLN A 39 9.06 5.20 3.13
N CYS A 40 8.12 6.13 2.93
CA CYS A 40 7.82 6.67 1.61
C CYS A 40 9.00 7.43 0.97
N GLU A 41 9.89 8.01 1.77
CA GLU A 41 11.12 8.64 1.26
C GLU A 41 12.16 7.66 0.74
N GLN A 42 12.17 6.43 1.26
CA GLN A 42 13.21 5.42 0.95
C GLN A 42 12.83 4.50 -0.21
N VAL A 43 11.54 4.41 -0.57
CA VAL A 43 11.07 3.48 -1.60
C VAL A 43 11.43 3.98 -3.00
N GLY A 44 11.73 3.03 -3.89
CA GLY A 44 12.02 3.32 -5.30
C GLY A 44 10.78 3.45 -6.17
N GLY A 45 9.60 3.16 -5.65
CA GLY A 45 8.34 3.32 -6.40
C GLY A 45 7.10 3.01 -5.56
N PHE A 46 5.98 3.62 -5.96
CA PHE A 46 4.67 3.34 -5.39
C PHE A 46 3.85 2.45 -6.31
N LEU A 47 3.22 1.42 -5.74
CA LEU A 47 2.26 0.56 -6.40
C LEU A 47 0.87 0.86 -5.89
N TYR A 48 -0.09 0.86 -6.80
CA TYR A 48 -1.49 1.13 -6.48
C TYR A 48 -2.42 0.18 -7.23
N GLY A 49 -3.49 -0.27 -6.58
CA GLY A 49 -4.68 -0.69 -7.31
C GLY A 49 -5.43 0.52 -7.90
N ARG A 50 -6.14 0.31 -9.02
CA ARG A 50 -6.85 1.37 -9.76
C ARG A 50 -7.59 2.40 -8.90
N ARG A 51 -8.46 1.97 -7.96
CA ARG A 51 -9.28 2.91 -7.16
C ARG A 51 -8.43 3.80 -6.25
N VAL A 52 -7.40 3.23 -5.62
CA VAL A 52 -6.48 4.00 -4.79
C VAL A 52 -5.68 4.97 -5.66
N TRP A 53 -5.23 4.52 -6.84
CA TRP A 53 -4.57 5.41 -7.80
C TRP A 53 -5.43 6.62 -8.16
N GLU A 54 -6.71 6.43 -8.50
CA GLU A 54 -7.62 7.52 -8.87
C GLU A 54 -7.78 8.54 -7.72
N LEU A 55 -7.86 8.09 -6.46
CA LEU A 55 -7.88 8.98 -5.28
C LEU A 55 -6.57 9.74 -5.11
N MET A 56 -5.44 9.03 -5.18
CA MET A 56 -4.11 9.62 -4.97
C MET A 56 -3.77 10.63 -6.07
N ALA A 57 -4.06 10.30 -7.34
CA ALA A 57 -3.85 11.18 -8.48
C ALA A 57 -4.79 12.40 -8.45
N GLY A 58 -5.98 12.29 -7.85
CA GLY A 58 -6.88 13.42 -7.68
C GLY A 58 -6.51 14.39 -6.55
N TYR A 59 -5.66 13.96 -5.60
CA TYR A 59 -5.34 14.73 -4.39
C TYR A 59 -3.92 15.32 -4.40
N TRP A 60 -2.92 14.47 -4.59
CA TRP A 60 -1.51 14.85 -4.37
C TRP A 60 -0.90 15.85 -5.34
N PRO A 61 -1.32 15.92 -6.63
CA PRO A 61 -0.75 16.90 -7.54
C PRO A 61 -1.01 18.36 -7.16
N GLN A 62 -2.15 18.66 -6.50
CA GLN A 62 -2.56 20.02 -6.11
C GLN A 62 -2.83 20.14 -4.60
N VAL A 63 -2.19 19.32 -3.76
CA VAL A 63 -2.52 19.27 -2.33
C VAL A 63 -2.42 20.62 -1.63
N GLU A 64 -1.48 21.48 -2.05
CA GLU A 64 -1.25 22.81 -1.48
C GLU A 64 -2.44 23.75 -1.68
N SER A 65 -3.36 23.43 -2.60
CA SER A 65 -4.63 24.15 -2.79
C SER A 65 -5.81 23.56 -2.01
N ILE A 66 -5.60 22.42 -1.33
CA ILE A 66 -6.64 21.62 -0.69
C ILE A 66 -6.39 21.49 0.83
N SER A 67 -5.14 21.43 1.27
CA SER A 67 -4.74 21.16 2.65
C SER A 67 -3.50 21.97 3.04
N GLU A 68 -3.52 22.49 4.27
CA GLU A 68 -2.37 23.13 4.93
C GLU A 68 -1.70 22.19 5.94
N HIS A 69 -2.12 20.93 6.01
CA HIS A 69 -1.64 19.99 7.03
C HIS A 69 -0.15 19.67 6.79
N PRO A 70 0.74 19.79 7.80
CA PRO A 70 2.18 19.61 7.61
C PRO A 70 2.59 18.28 6.99
N HIS A 71 1.89 17.20 7.35
CA HIS A 71 2.12 15.87 6.77
C HIS A 71 1.85 15.84 5.25
N ASP A 72 0.78 16.50 4.80
CA ASP A 72 0.40 16.51 3.38
C ASP A 72 1.43 17.29 2.57
N LEU A 73 1.84 18.46 3.09
CA LEU A 73 2.87 19.29 2.48
C LEU A 73 4.22 18.58 2.41
N ALA A 74 4.54 17.73 3.39
CA ALA A 74 5.76 16.92 3.40
C ALA A 74 5.68 15.72 2.43
N PHE A 75 4.53 15.05 2.34
CA PHE A 75 4.37 13.86 1.49
C PHE A 75 4.25 14.20 0.00
N ALA A 76 3.59 15.31 -0.36
CA ALA A 76 3.36 15.67 -1.76
C ALA A 76 4.61 15.74 -2.65
N PRO A 77 5.74 16.37 -2.26
CA PRO A 77 6.95 16.34 -3.08
C PRO A 77 7.51 14.92 -3.25
N ILE A 78 7.39 14.06 -2.23
CA ILE A 78 7.78 12.64 -2.30
C ILE A 78 6.88 11.93 -3.31
N TRP A 79 5.56 12.08 -3.17
CA TRP A 79 4.61 11.50 -4.10
C TRP A 79 4.90 11.92 -5.54
N ARG A 80 5.11 13.21 -5.81
CA ARG A 80 5.34 13.73 -7.16
C ARG A 80 6.64 13.19 -7.78
N ARG A 81 7.74 13.06 -7.03
CA ARG A 81 9.03 12.58 -7.57
C ARG A 81 9.13 11.06 -7.71
N THR A 82 8.46 10.28 -6.87
CA THR A 82 8.62 8.82 -6.82
C THR A 82 7.89 8.14 -7.98
N PRO A 83 8.50 7.21 -8.75
CA PRO A 83 7.81 6.49 -9.82
C PRO A 83 6.53 5.77 -9.35
N LYS A 84 5.51 5.67 -10.21
CA LYS A 84 4.23 5.03 -9.87
C LYS A 84 3.90 3.92 -10.84
N VAL A 85 3.35 2.83 -10.31
CA VAL A 85 2.84 1.69 -11.06
C VAL A 85 1.40 1.43 -10.62
N VAL A 86 0.49 1.29 -11.58
CA VAL A 86 -0.92 1.01 -11.34
C VAL A 86 -1.25 -0.39 -11.81
N VAL A 87 -1.63 -1.26 -10.87
CA VAL A 87 -2.12 -2.60 -11.15
C VAL A 87 -3.61 -2.50 -11.52
N SER A 88 -3.93 -2.74 -12.79
CA SER A 88 -5.29 -2.63 -13.31
C SER A 88 -5.51 -3.50 -14.55
N ARG A 89 -6.71 -4.08 -14.67
CA ARG A 89 -7.15 -4.79 -15.88
C ARG A 89 -7.93 -3.91 -16.86
N THR A 90 -8.34 -2.73 -16.43
CA THR A 90 -9.32 -1.89 -17.14
C THR A 90 -8.79 -0.51 -17.49
N LEU A 91 -7.73 -0.08 -16.81
CA LEU A 91 -7.07 1.18 -17.09
C LEU A 91 -6.09 0.95 -18.24
N THR A 92 -6.14 1.77 -19.28
CA THR A 92 -5.26 1.66 -20.47
C THR A 92 -4.14 2.71 -20.48
N GLY A 93 -4.22 3.70 -19.59
CA GLY A 93 -3.21 4.72 -19.39
C GLY A 93 -3.43 5.44 -18.06
N ALA A 94 -2.38 6.02 -17.50
CA ALA A 94 -2.43 6.75 -16.25
C ALA A 94 -1.68 8.08 -16.35
N GLU A 95 -2.16 9.08 -15.61
CA GLU A 95 -1.56 10.41 -15.58
C GLU A 95 -0.27 10.42 -14.73
N HIS A 96 0.39 11.59 -14.66
CA HIS A 96 1.58 11.83 -13.83
C HIS A 96 2.74 10.84 -14.08
N GLY A 97 2.84 10.31 -15.30
CA GLY A 97 3.90 9.38 -15.71
C GLY A 97 3.80 8.00 -15.08
N ALA A 98 2.62 7.61 -14.57
CA ALA A 98 2.43 6.28 -13.98
C ALA A 98 2.37 5.20 -15.06
N GLN A 99 3.06 4.09 -14.81
CA GLN A 99 2.99 2.89 -15.66
C GLN A 99 1.79 2.04 -15.26
N VAL A 100 1.02 1.54 -16.22
CA VAL A 100 -0.07 0.59 -15.94
C VAL A 100 0.39 -0.84 -16.26
N VAL A 101 0.11 -1.78 -15.35
CA VAL A 101 0.41 -3.21 -15.50
C VAL A 101 -0.84 -4.04 -15.17
N GLY A 102 -1.01 -5.19 -15.80
CA GLY A 102 -2.20 -6.01 -15.55
C GLY A 102 -2.50 -7.09 -16.59
N GLY A 103 -3.76 -7.53 -16.60
CA GLY A 103 -4.24 -8.54 -17.53
C GLY A 103 -3.55 -9.90 -17.35
N ALA A 104 -3.32 -10.60 -18.47
CA ALA A 104 -2.68 -11.91 -18.49
C ALA A 104 -1.16 -11.84 -18.20
N ASP A 105 -0.54 -10.69 -18.44
CA ASP A 105 0.90 -10.48 -18.31
C ASP A 105 1.31 -9.92 -16.94
N LEU A 106 0.36 -9.66 -16.02
CA LEU A 106 0.61 -9.03 -14.73
C LEU A 106 1.83 -9.61 -14.00
N GLY A 107 1.91 -10.95 -13.92
CA GLY A 107 3.03 -11.60 -13.23
C GLY A 107 4.37 -11.32 -13.89
N LYS A 108 4.43 -11.35 -15.23
CA LYS A 108 5.64 -11.07 -16.00
C LYS A 108 6.05 -9.60 -15.88
N GLU A 109 5.10 -8.67 -16.02
CA GLU A 109 5.35 -7.23 -15.93
C GLU A 109 5.87 -6.84 -14.55
N VAL A 110 5.28 -7.38 -13.49
CA VAL A 110 5.69 -7.09 -12.11
C VAL A 110 7.04 -7.75 -11.77
N SER A 111 7.31 -8.97 -12.23
CA SER A 111 8.64 -9.57 -12.08
C SER A 111 9.72 -8.75 -12.79
N ALA A 112 9.44 -8.24 -14.00
CA ALA A 112 10.36 -7.36 -14.70
C ALA A 112 10.59 -6.03 -13.94
N LEU A 113 9.56 -5.49 -13.27
CA LEU A 113 9.72 -4.32 -12.40
C LEU A 113 10.65 -4.60 -11.21
N LYS A 114 10.58 -5.80 -10.61
CA LYS A 114 11.47 -6.23 -9.51
C LYS A 114 12.92 -6.39 -9.94
N GLU A 115 13.18 -6.69 -11.21
CA GLU A 115 14.53 -6.83 -11.77
C GLU A 115 15.21 -5.49 -12.11
N GLN A 116 14.44 -4.40 -12.22
CA GLN A 116 15.00 -3.08 -12.48
C GLN A 116 15.87 -2.58 -11.31
N PRO A 117 16.88 -1.72 -11.58
CA PRO A 117 17.61 -1.04 -10.51
C PRO A 117 16.71 -0.05 -9.77
N GLY A 118 17.01 0.20 -8.49
CA GLY A 118 16.29 1.15 -7.64
C GLY A 118 15.91 0.56 -6.29
N GLY A 119 15.21 1.35 -5.48
CA GLY A 119 14.68 0.92 -4.19
C GLY A 119 13.40 0.09 -4.31
N ASP A 120 12.95 -0.44 -3.18
CA ASP A 120 11.77 -1.31 -3.08
C ASP A 120 10.49 -0.63 -3.54
N LEU A 121 9.48 -1.45 -3.79
CA LEU A 121 8.17 -1.05 -4.29
C LEU A 121 7.15 -1.12 -3.15
N LEU A 122 6.57 0.01 -2.78
CA LEU A 122 5.55 0.08 -1.74
C LEU A 122 4.15 0.06 -2.34
N LEU A 123 3.44 -1.04 -2.16
CA LEU A 123 2.02 -1.16 -2.47
C LEU A 123 1.21 -0.47 -1.37
N LEU A 124 0.70 0.72 -1.68
CA LEU A 124 -0.02 1.60 -0.75
C LEU A 124 -1.53 1.33 -0.67
N GLY A 125 -2.05 0.42 -1.50
CA GLY A 125 -3.43 -0.01 -1.36
C GLY A 125 -4.07 -0.58 -2.61
N GLY A 126 -5.33 -0.99 -2.41
CA GLY A 126 -6.15 -1.70 -3.37
C GLY A 126 -6.09 -3.20 -3.11
N ALA A 127 -7.03 -3.70 -2.31
CA ALA A 127 -7.12 -5.13 -1.98
C ALA A 127 -7.18 -6.06 -3.21
N GLY A 128 -7.72 -5.59 -4.34
CA GLY A 128 -7.68 -6.36 -5.58
C GLY A 128 -6.27 -6.53 -6.15
N ALA A 129 -5.44 -5.47 -6.09
CA ALA A 129 -4.04 -5.53 -6.50
C ALA A 129 -3.22 -6.37 -5.51
N ALA A 130 -3.39 -6.15 -4.21
CA ALA A 130 -2.72 -6.93 -3.17
C ALA A 130 -3.07 -8.43 -3.26
N GLY A 131 -4.35 -8.75 -3.46
CA GLY A 131 -4.80 -10.13 -3.64
C GLY A 131 -4.24 -10.78 -4.90
N ALA A 132 -4.21 -10.07 -6.03
CA ALA A 132 -3.63 -10.57 -7.27
C ALA A 132 -2.13 -10.85 -7.13
N LEU A 133 -1.36 -9.92 -6.53
CA LEU A 133 0.07 -10.10 -6.33
C LEU A 133 0.39 -11.16 -5.28
N THR A 134 -0.44 -11.29 -4.23
CA THR A 134 -0.33 -12.41 -3.26
C THR A 134 -0.55 -13.75 -3.94
N GLY A 135 -1.58 -13.88 -4.79
CA GLY A 135 -1.87 -15.11 -5.51
C GLY A 135 -0.77 -15.52 -6.52
N LEU A 136 0.06 -14.56 -6.94
CA LEU A 136 1.21 -14.77 -7.82
C LEU A 136 2.54 -14.92 -7.07
N ASP A 137 2.54 -14.89 -5.73
CA ASP A 137 3.75 -14.91 -4.89
C ASP A 137 4.73 -13.76 -5.16
N LEU A 138 4.20 -12.56 -5.43
CA LEU A 138 5.02 -11.41 -5.82
C LEU A 138 5.26 -10.41 -4.68
N ILE A 139 4.50 -10.51 -3.59
CA ILE A 139 4.69 -9.69 -2.38
C ILE A 139 5.71 -10.36 -1.46
N ASP A 140 6.82 -9.68 -1.21
CA ASP A 140 7.90 -10.21 -0.38
C ASP A 140 7.66 -9.95 1.11
N GLU A 141 7.06 -8.80 1.44
CA GLU A 141 6.79 -8.39 2.82
C GLU A 141 5.39 -7.78 2.98
N TYR A 142 4.71 -8.18 4.06
CA TYR A 142 3.42 -7.66 4.49
C TYR A 142 3.64 -6.79 5.73
N GLN A 143 3.37 -5.49 5.63
CA GLN A 143 3.41 -4.54 6.74
C GLN A 143 1.98 -4.15 7.11
N ILE A 144 1.47 -4.75 8.19
CA ILE A 144 0.09 -4.60 8.64
C ILE A 144 0.08 -3.70 9.86
N PHE A 145 -0.49 -2.51 9.72
CA PHE A 145 -0.74 -1.59 10.82
C PHE A 145 -2.13 -1.86 11.39
N VAL A 146 -2.19 -2.58 12.51
CA VAL A 146 -3.43 -2.92 13.22
C VAL A 146 -3.82 -1.74 14.11
N HIS A 147 -5.01 -1.19 13.88
CA HIS A 147 -5.59 -0.09 14.67
C HIS A 147 -6.62 -0.62 15.68
N PRO A 148 -6.79 0.04 16.83
CA PRO A 148 -7.67 -0.41 17.91
C PRO A 148 -9.15 -0.07 17.65
N VAL A 149 -9.69 -0.54 16.52
CA VAL A 149 -11.08 -0.35 16.11
C VAL A 149 -11.64 -1.65 15.55
N VAL A 150 -12.92 -1.94 15.82
CA VAL A 150 -13.66 -3.06 15.25
C VAL A 150 -14.72 -2.48 14.31
N LEU A 151 -14.65 -2.80 13.02
CA LEU A 151 -15.58 -2.24 12.02
C LEU A 151 -16.85 -3.09 11.85
N GLY A 152 -16.79 -4.38 12.19
CA GLY A 152 -17.90 -5.33 12.06
C GLY A 152 -18.17 -5.77 10.62
N GLY A 153 -17.41 -5.27 9.64
CA GLY A 153 -17.55 -5.59 8.23
C GLY A 153 -16.73 -4.65 7.34
N GLY A 154 -16.70 -4.97 6.05
CA GLY A 154 -15.98 -4.19 5.06
C GLY A 154 -15.05 -5.06 4.21
N LYS A 155 -13.95 -4.48 3.76
CA LYS A 155 -13.01 -5.17 2.87
C LYS A 155 -11.90 -5.82 3.67
N PRO A 156 -11.76 -7.16 3.67
CA PRO A 156 -10.73 -7.82 4.46
C PRO A 156 -9.34 -7.56 3.88
N VAL A 157 -8.30 -7.53 4.73
CA VAL A 157 -6.90 -7.38 4.29
C VAL A 157 -6.45 -8.56 3.42
N PHE A 158 -6.90 -9.76 3.78
CA PHE A 158 -6.59 -11.03 3.14
C PHE A 158 -7.88 -11.75 2.80
N ALA A 159 -7.97 -12.23 1.57
CA ALA A 159 -9.03 -13.14 1.11
C ALA A 159 -8.40 -14.22 0.23
N PRO A 160 -7.48 -15.05 0.79
CA PRO A 160 -6.73 -15.99 -0.02
C PRO A 160 -7.63 -17.16 -0.43
N SER A 161 -7.35 -17.74 -1.61
CA SER A 161 -8.02 -18.97 -2.07
C SER A 161 -7.50 -20.23 -1.38
N GLU A 162 -6.30 -20.16 -0.80
CA GLU A 162 -5.62 -21.27 -0.13
C GLU A 162 -4.95 -20.80 1.17
N ARG A 163 -4.55 -21.74 2.03
CA ARG A 163 -3.81 -21.41 3.26
C ARG A 163 -2.43 -20.86 2.88
N MET A 164 -2.05 -19.75 3.52
CA MET A 164 -0.74 -19.11 3.36
C MET A 164 0.01 -19.09 4.69
N GLY A 165 1.19 -19.71 4.75
CA GLY A 165 2.11 -19.60 5.89
C GLY A 165 2.84 -18.26 5.87
N LEU A 166 2.97 -17.63 7.04
CA LEU A 166 3.63 -16.35 7.22
C LEU A 166 4.53 -16.41 8.45
N ARG A 167 5.75 -15.88 8.30
CA ARG A 167 6.72 -15.76 9.39
C ARG A 167 6.79 -14.31 9.85
N LEU A 168 6.58 -14.09 11.14
CA LEU A 168 6.80 -12.78 11.75
C LEU A 168 8.29 -12.43 11.65
N VAL A 169 8.60 -11.26 11.10
CA VAL A 169 9.98 -10.76 11.00
C VAL A 169 10.25 -9.60 11.94
N ASP A 170 9.23 -8.81 12.28
CA ASP A 170 9.34 -7.66 13.18
C ASP A 170 7.95 -7.22 13.66
N SER A 171 7.90 -6.53 14.81
CA SER A 171 6.69 -5.92 15.34
C SER A 171 7.00 -4.67 16.13
N ARG A 172 6.16 -3.64 16.00
CA ARG A 172 6.35 -2.37 16.72
C ARG A 172 5.02 -1.76 17.14
N VAL A 173 4.96 -1.23 18.36
CA VAL A 173 3.85 -0.39 18.83
C VAL A 173 4.15 1.07 18.47
N PHE A 174 3.12 1.77 18.01
CA PHE A 174 3.16 3.20 17.69
C PHE A 174 2.14 3.95 18.54
N ASP A 175 2.56 5.09 19.09
CA ASP A 175 1.71 6.05 19.79
C ASP A 175 0.89 5.42 20.94
N GLY A 176 1.36 4.29 21.49
CA GLY A 176 0.67 3.50 22.50
C GLY A 176 -0.66 2.87 22.07
N ARG A 177 -0.96 2.80 20.76
CA ARG A 177 -2.29 2.41 20.24
C ARG A 177 -2.26 1.42 19.07
N SER A 178 -1.46 1.68 18.05
CA SER A 178 -1.45 0.89 16.81
C SER A 178 -0.23 -0.03 16.79
N VAL A 179 -0.38 -1.22 16.20
CA VAL A 179 0.69 -2.21 16.14
C VAL A 179 1.03 -2.48 14.68
N LEU A 180 2.28 -2.25 14.30
CA LEU A 180 2.83 -2.76 13.05
C LEU A 180 3.27 -4.20 13.26
N LEU A 181 2.80 -5.09 12.39
CA LEU A 181 3.30 -6.45 12.25
C LEU A 181 3.92 -6.59 10.86
N ARG A 182 5.15 -7.06 10.80
CA ARG A 182 5.87 -7.30 9.55
C ARG A 182 6.01 -8.79 9.35
N TYR A 183 5.48 -9.29 8.24
CA TYR A 183 5.51 -10.71 7.88
C TYR A 183 6.16 -10.93 6.53
N ARG A 184 6.79 -12.08 6.36
CA ARG A 184 7.21 -12.61 5.05
C ARG A 184 6.57 -13.96 4.82
N ARG A 185 6.41 -14.37 3.56
CA ARG A 185 5.88 -15.69 3.24
C ARG A 185 6.82 -16.78 3.77
N GLU A 186 6.24 -17.82 4.37
CA GLU A 186 6.97 -19.07 4.64
C GLU A 186 7.05 -19.87 3.32
N GLY A 187 8.26 -20.26 2.93
CA GLY A 187 8.50 -21.11 1.76
C GLY A 187 8.13 -22.56 2.00
#